data_AF-A0A967C9D9-F1
#
_entry.id   AF-A0A967C9D9-F1
#
_cell.length_a   1.000
_cell.length_b   1.000
_cell.length_c   1.000
_cell.angle_alpha   90.00
_cell.angle_beta   90.00
_cell.angle_gamma   90.00
#
_symmetry.space_group_name_H-M   'P 1'
#
loop_
_entity.id
_entity.type
_entity.pdbx_description
1 polymer ?
#
loop_
_entity_poly.entity_id
_entity_poly.type
_entity_poly.pdbx_seq_one_letter_code
_entity_poly.pdbx_strand_id
1 'polypeptide(L)'
;MSSLDIRSAKEIGRLLRRAREEQSANLNHLSKRCGLSVAQLVHIESGNLFALKGDLNKMMINYKIYSQALNVNLNALDQNVTLATSDHELTPLDGFIPQFLKKTENI
;
A
#
# COMPACT_ATOMS: atom_id res chain seq x y z
N MET A 1 -6.94 11.96 -13.58
CA MET A 1 -6.48 10.90 -12.65
C MET A 1 -7.65 10.02 -12.34
N SER A 2 -7.53 8.72 -12.60
CA SER A 2 -8.57 7.74 -12.29
C SER A 2 -8.53 7.36 -10.81
N SER A 3 -9.67 6.96 -10.25
CA SER A 3 -9.72 6.34 -8.92
C SER A 3 -8.86 5.07 -8.84
N LEU A 4 -8.66 4.40 -9.97
CA LEU A 4 -7.78 3.24 -10.10
C LEU A 4 -6.30 3.61 -9.89
N ASP A 5 -5.86 4.76 -10.42
CA ASP A 5 -4.48 5.25 -10.28
C ASP A 5 -4.16 5.60 -8.81
N ILE A 6 -5.14 6.15 -8.10
CA ILE A 6 -4.99 6.48 -6.68
C ILE A 6 -4.88 5.21 -5.85
N ARG A 7 -5.68 4.18 -6.17
CA ARG A 7 -5.63 2.89 -5.49
C ARG A 7 -4.28 2.20 -5.73
N SER A 8 -3.82 2.12 -6.98
CA SER A 8 -2.56 1.47 -7.30
C SER A 8 -1.36 2.17 -6.64
N ALA A 9 -1.33 3.51 -6.64
CA ALA A 9 -0.29 4.27 -5.94
C ALA A 9 -0.25 3.98 -4.43
N LYS A 10 -1.41 3.84 -3.79
CA LYS A 10 -1.48 3.46 -2.36
C LYS A 10 -0.94 2.05 -2.11
N GLU A 11 -1.28 1.09 -2.95
CA GLU A 11 -0.78 -0.29 -2.79
C GLU A 11 0.74 -0.37 -2.99
N ILE A 12 1.27 0.31 -4.01
CA ILE A 12 2.72 0.38 -4.24
C ILE A 12 3.43 1.06 -3.05
N GLY A 13 2.89 2.17 -2.56
CA GLY A 13 3.45 2.87 -1.40
C GLY A 13 3.52 1.98 -0.15
N ARG A 14 2.44 1.25 0.14
CA ARG A 14 2.38 0.29 1.26
C ARG A 14 3.40 -0.83 1.12
N LEU A 15 3.57 -1.37 -0.09
CA LEU A 15 4.56 -2.41 -0.35
C LEU A 15 5.98 -1.92 -0.08
N LEU A 16 6.34 -0.74 -0.60
CA LEU A 16 7.66 -0.15 -0.41
C LEU A 16 7.94 0.13 1.06
N ARG A 17 6.94 0.61 1.80
CA ARG A 17 7.05 0.81 3.24
C ARG A 17 7.31 -0.49 3.99
N ARG A 18 6.54 -1.55 3.70
CA ARG A 18 6.74 -2.87 4.30
C ARG A 18 8.14 -3.40 4.03
N ALA A 19 8.59 -3.37 2.78
CA ALA A 19 9.92 -3.83 2.42
C ALA A 19 11.04 -3.02 3.10
N ARG A 20 10.87 -1.70 3.25
CA ARG A 20 11.80 -0.89 4.04
C ARG A 20 11.84 -1.33 5.50
N GLU A 21 10.67 -1.55 6.12
CA GLU A 21 10.55 -1.93 7.52
C GLU A 21 11.12 -3.34 7.79
N GLU A 22 10.87 -4.30 6.90
CA GLU A 22 11.46 -5.65 6.94
C GLU A 22 12.99 -5.62 6.88
N GLN A 23 13.56 -4.72 6.08
CA GLN A 23 15.02 -4.53 5.99
C GLN A 23 15.57 -3.64 7.11
N SER A 24 14.72 -3.15 8.03
CA SER A 24 15.08 -2.14 9.04
C SER A 24 15.84 -0.94 8.46
N ALA A 25 15.52 -0.56 7.21
CA ALA A 25 16.27 0.43 6.47
C ALA A 25 15.87 1.86 6.87
N ASN A 26 16.88 2.71 7.10
CA ASN A 26 16.68 4.07 7.57
C ASN A 26 16.36 5.03 6.41
N LEU A 27 15.28 5.81 6.55
CA LEU A 27 14.84 6.78 5.53
C LEU A 27 15.89 7.84 5.18
N ASN A 28 16.72 8.27 6.12
CA ASN A 28 17.79 9.25 5.85
C ASN A 28 18.94 8.68 5.02
N HIS A 29 19.14 7.36 5.08
CA HIS A 29 20.15 6.69 4.25
C HIS A 29 19.58 6.43 2.85
N LEU A 30 18.32 6.02 2.78
CA LEU A 30 17.60 5.80 1.52
C LEU A 30 17.42 7.11 0.74
N SER A 31 17.17 8.23 1.40
CA SER A 31 17.02 9.54 0.76
C SER A 31 18.29 9.91 -0.02
N LYS A 32 19.46 9.75 0.61
CA LYS A 32 20.76 9.98 -0.03
C LYS A 32 21.01 9.03 -1.20
N ARG A 33 20.66 7.75 -1.04
CA ARG A 33 20.84 6.73 -2.10
C ARG A 33 19.93 6.94 -3.30
N CYS A 34 18.71 7.40 -3.08
CA CYS A 34 17.71 7.64 -4.13
C CYS A 34 17.85 9.04 -4.76
N GLY A 35 18.58 9.96 -4.15
CA GLY A 35 18.58 11.37 -4.55
C GLY A 35 17.24 12.07 -4.30
N LEU A 36 16.43 11.55 -3.37
CA LEU A 36 15.11 12.07 -3.03
C LEU A 36 15.14 12.61 -1.60
N SER A 37 14.34 13.64 -1.31
CA SER A 37 14.17 14.11 0.06
C SER A 37 13.42 13.07 0.91
N VAL A 38 13.64 13.11 2.22
CA VAL A 38 12.93 12.24 3.17
C VAL A 38 11.41 12.45 3.09
N ALA A 39 10.97 13.71 2.94
CA ALA A 39 9.56 14.03 2.74
C ALA A 39 8.98 13.37 1.48
N GLN A 40 9.73 13.38 0.37
CA GLN A 40 9.32 12.70 -0.86
C GLN A 40 9.20 11.19 -0.65
N LEU A 41 10.13 10.55 0.06
CA LEU A 41 10.03 9.12 0.39
C LEU A 41 8.78 8.82 1.22
N VAL A 42 8.44 9.66 2.20
CA VAL A 42 7.22 9.51 2.99
C VAL A 42 5.97 9.65 2.11
N HIS A 43 5.95 10.62 1.19
CA HIS A 43 4.84 10.79 0.26
C HIS A 43 4.68 9.58 -0.67
N ILE A 44 5.79 9.03 -1.14
CA ILE A 44 5.84 7.80 -1.95
C ILE A 44 5.27 6.62 -1.15
N GLU A 45 5.71 6.41 0.10
CA GLU A 45 5.21 5.35 0.98
C GLU A 45 3.72 5.50 1.33
N SER A 46 3.22 6.74 1.40
CA SER A 46 1.81 7.01 1.65
C SER A 46 0.92 6.91 0.39
N GLY A 47 1.52 6.77 -0.79
CA GLY A 47 0.80 6.83 -2.07
C GLY A 47 0.14 8.20 -2.34
N ASN A 48 0.68 9.28 -1.77
CA ASN A 48 0.11 10.61 -1.90
C ASN A 48 0.52 11.26 -3.23
N LEU A 49 -0.25 10.99 -4.28
CA LEU A 49 -0.11 11.58 -5.62
C LEU A 49 -0.17 13.11 -5.63
N PHE A 50 -0.98 13.72 -4.76
CA PHE A 50 -1.15 15.17 -4.71
C PHE A 50 0.11 15.89 -4.21
N ALA A 51 0.79 15.32 -3.21
CA ALA A 51 2.05 15.85 -2.71
C ALA A 51 3.19 15.78 -3.75
N LEU A 52 3.05 14.92 -4.77
CA LEU A 52 3.98 14.78 -5.89
C LEU A 52 3.61 15.65 -7.10
N LYS A 53 2.85 16.73 -6.87
CA LYS A 53 2.36 17.67 -7.91
C LYS A 53 1.45 17.03 -8.97
N GLY A 54 0.88 15.85 -8.68
CA GLY A 54 -0.03 15.18 -9.61
C GLY A 54 0.64 14.68 -10.90
N ASP A 55 1.96 14.54 -10.94
CA ASP A 55 2.66 13.98 -12.10
C ASP A 55 2.84 12.46 -11.92
N LEU A 56 1.98 11.70 -12.59
CA LEU A 56 1.98 10.23 -12.53
C LEU A 56 3.29 9.64 -13.08
N ASN A 57 3.85 10.23 -14.13
CA ASN A 57 5.10 9.75 -14.73
C ASN A 57 6.26 9.94 -13.75
N LYS A 58 6.33 11.12 -13.14
CA LYS A 58 7.34 11.40 -12.12
C LYS A 58 7.20 10.48 -10.90
N MET A 59 5.97 10.18 -10.50
CA MET A 59 5.72 9.23 -9.42
C MET A 59 6.22 7.83 -9.77
N MET A 60 5.92 7.34 -10.98
CA MET A 60 6.37 6.02 -11.45
C MET A 60 7.90 5.92 -11.48
N ILE A 61 8.58 6.98 -11.94
CA ILE A 61 10.04 7.07 -11.92
C ILE A 61 10.56 6.97 -10.47
N ASN A 62 9.96 7.72 -9.55
CA ASN A 62 10.36 7.69 -8.14
C ASN A 62 10.12 6.32 -7.50
N TYR A 63 9.03 5.64 -7.82
CA TYR A 63 8.76 4.28 -7.36
C TYR A 63 9.85 3.31 -7.84
N LYS A 64 10.24 3.40 -9.12
CA LYS A 64 11.29 2.56 -9.68
C LYS A 64 12.65 2.81 -9.02
N ILE A 65 13.02 4.07 -8.81
CA ILE A 65 14.27 4.42 -8.13
C ILE A 65 14.26 3.87 -6.69
N TYR A 66 13.16 4.05 -5.98
CA TYR A 66 13.06 3.63 -4.59
C TYR A 66 13.06 2.10 -4.45
N SER A 67 12.35 1.39 -5.32
CA SER A 67 12.34 -0.06 -5.32
C SER A 67 13.71 -0.65 -5.68
N GLN A 68 14.44 -0.04 -6.61
CA GLN A 68 15.83 -0.41 -6.91
C GLN A 68 16.75 -0.21 -5.69
N ALA A 69 16.56 0.88 -4.94
CA ALA A 69 17.32 1.13 -3.72
C ALA A 69 17.02 0.10 -2.62
N LEU A 70 15.78 -0.38 -2.54
CA LEU A 70 15.36 -1.44 -1.61
C LEU A 70 15.60 -2.86 -2.15
N ASN A 71 16.10 -2.99 -3.39
CA ASN A 71 16.22 -4.27 -4.09
C ASN A 71 14.89 -5.07 -4.14
N VAL A 72 13.78 -4.36 -4.32
CA VAL A 72 12.42 -4.91 -4.39
C VAL A 72 11.93 -4.90 -5.84
N ASN A 73 11.35 -6.02 -6.26
CA ASN A 73 10.74 -6.13 -7.58
C ASN A 73 9.27 -5.69 -7.53
N LEU A 74 8.96 -4.51 -8.11
CA LEU A 74 7.58 -4.00 -8.18
C LEU A 74 6.69 -4.78 -9.14
N ASN A 75 7.25 -5.58 -10.06
CA ASN A 75 6.46 -6.38 -10.99
C ASN A 75 5.78 -7.57 -10.29
N ALA A 76 6.19 -7.90 -9.06
CA ALA A 76 5.50 -8.87 -8.21
C ALA A 76 4.12 -8.39 -7.72
N LEU A 77 3.74 -7.13 -7.98
CA LEU A 77 2.39 -6.64 -7.69
C LEU A 77 1.33 -7.33 -8.56
N ASP A 78 1.71 -7.84 -9.74
CA ASP A 78 0.80 -8.59 -10.62
C ASP A 78 0.44 -9.97 -10.06
N GLN A 79 1.30 -10.54 -9.19
CA GLN A 79 1.07 -11.84 -8.56
C GLN A 79 0.45 -11.75 -7.16
N ASN A 80 0.52 -10.59 -6.49
CA ASN A 80 -0.01 -10.41 -5.14
C ASN A 80 -1.37 -9.72 -5.05
N VAL A 81 -1.94 -9.22 -6.16
CA VAL A 81 -3.40 -9.02 -6.23
C VAL A 81 -4.14 -10.36 -6.06
N THR A 82 -3.47 -11.48 -6.30
CA THR A 82 -3.98 -12.85 -6.04
C THR A 82 -3.56 -13.42 -4.67
N LEU A 83 -2.65 -12.79 -3.91
CA LEU A 83 -2.16 -13.31 -2.61
C LEU A 83 -2.49 -12.41 -1.40
N ALA A 84 -3.42 -11.47 -1.59
CA ALA A 84 -4.20 -10.89 -0.48
C ALA A 84 -5.72 -11.13 -0.65
N THR A 85 -6.12 -11.98 -1.59
CA THR A 85 -7.21 -12.93 -1.36
C THR A 85 -6.61 -14.15 -0.66
N SER A 86 -6.09 -13.96 0.56
CA SER A 86 -6.08 -15.10 1.47
C SER A 86 -7.54 -15.48 1.62
N ASP A 87 -7.86 -16.71 1.21
CA ASP A 87 -9.10 -17.43 1.45
C ASP A 87 -9.45 -17.44 2.94
N HIS A 88 -9.87 -16.30 3.48
CA HIS A 88 -10.93 -16.35 4.45
C HIS A 88 -12.11 -16.86 3.67
N GLU A 89 -12.38 -18.16 3.85
CA GLU A 89 -13.66 -18.75 3.58
C GLU A 89 -14.73 -17.66 3.74
N LEU A 90 -15.47 -17.41 2.66
CA LEU A 90 -16.79 -16.83 2.77
C LEU A 90 -17.63 -17.86 3.54
N THR A 91 -17.39 -18.03 4.83
CA THR A 91 -18.42 -18.48 5.74
C THR A 91 -19.58 -17.54 5.49
N PRO A 92 -20.77 -18.05 5.12
CA PRO A 92 -21.93 -17.19 4.91
C PRO A 92 -22.05 -16.25 6.11
N LEU A 93 -22.19 -14.95 5.86
CA LEU A 93 -22.48 -13.94 6.89
C LEU A 93 -23.86 -14.14 7.55
N ASP A 94 -24.37 -15.37 7.53
CA ASP A 94 -25.60 -15.85 8.16
C ASP A 94 -25.24 -16.81 9.29
N GLY A 95 -25.00 -16.29 10.50
CA GLY A 95 -25.02 -17.23 11.62
C GLY A 95 -24.68 -16.76 13.01
N PHE A 96 -24.05 -15.60 13.21
CA PHE A 96 -23.72 -15.20 14.58
C PHE A 96 -24.02 -13.73 14.86
N ILE A 97 -25.32 -13.44 14.96
CA ILE A 97 -25.79 -12.27 15.70
C ILE A 97 -25.73 -12.64 17.19
N PRO A 98 -24.86 -12.00 18.00
CA PRO A 98 -24.82 -12.18 19.44
C PRO A 98 -26.21 -12.03 20.05
N GLN A 99 -26.55 -12.87 21.04
CA GLN A 99 -27.89 -12.92 21.64
C GLN A 99 -28.39 -11.54 22.13
N PHE A 100 -27.48 -10.68 22.60
CA PHE A 100 -27.81 -9.33 23.06
C PHE A 100 -28.15 -8.33 21.93
N LEU A 101 -27.78 -8.62 20.68
CA LEU A 101 -28.13 -7.81 19.49
C LEU A 101 -29.41 -8.28 18.81
N LYS A 102 -29.95 -9.43 19.21
CA LYS A 102 -31.25 -9.89 18.72
C LYS A 102 -32.33 -9.04 19.39
N LYS A 103 -33.12 -8.34 18.58
CA LYS A 103 -34.31 -7.62 19.05
C LYS A 103 -35.29 -8.63 19.64
N THR A 104 -35.47 -8.64 20.95
CA THR A 104 -36.56 -9.36 21.60
C THR A 104 -37.85 -8.60 21.32
N GLU A 105 -38.70 -9.13 20.44
CA GLU A 105 -40.09 -8.70 20.38
C GLU A 105 -40.78 -9.25 21.64
N ASN A 106 -41.00 -8.36 22.61
CA ASN A 106 -41.98 -8.62 23.67
C ASN A 106 -43.37 -8.55 23.03
N ILE A 107 -44.13 -9.61 23.24
CA ILE A 107 -45.56 -9.77 22.89
C ILE A 107 -46.38 -8.64 23.52
#